data_AF-A0A8J6WNQ7-F1
#
_entry.id   AF-A0A8J6WNQ7-F1
#
_cell.length_a   1.000
_cell.length_b   1.000
_cell.length_c   1.000
_cell.angle_alpha   90.00
_cell.angle_beta   90.00
_cell.angle_gamma   90.00
#
_symmetry.space_group_name_H-M   'P 1'
#
loop_
_entity.id
_entity.type
_entity.pdbx_description
1 polymer ?
#
loop_
_entity_poly.entity_id
_entity_poly.type
_entity_poly.pdbx_seq_one_letter_code
_entity_poly.pdbx_strand_id
1 'polypeptide(L)'
;MKGILWARLQSNLLLNPLYPNGQPHHITLRYGADRRWWFWLEGVHFVAVAQELAHNRRVQAIAVQLPWWVKILCTNPHPHITLSWIDGAKAKESNEMLSQPHTSFPIRLAVECRIEFKLFHD
;
A
#
# COMPACT_ATOMS: atom_id res chain seq x y z
N MET A 1 -11.82 18.63 3.71
CA MET A 1 -10.69 18.32 4.61
C MET A 1 -9.80 17.32 3.88
N LYS A 2 -8.52 17.65 3.64
CA LYS A 2 -7.64 16.83 2.80
C LYS A 2 -6.89 15.78 3.62
N GLY A 3 -6.59 14.65 2.99
CA GLY A 3 -5.89 13.55 3.62
C GLY A 3 -5.54 12.44 2.63
N ILE A 4 -5.41 11.23 3.14
CA ILE A 4 -5.11 10.02 2.40
C ILE A 4 -6.31 9.08 2.54
N LEU A 5 -6.88 8.67 1.41
CA LEU A 5 -7.75 7.50 1.37
C LEU A 5 -6.84 6.28 1.26
N TRP A 6 -6.88 5.40 2.24
CA TRP A 6 -6.05 4.20 2.27
C TRP A 6 -6.85 2.96 2.62
N ALA A 7 -6.32 1.80 2.26
CA ALA A 7 -6.86 0.52 2.67
C ALA A 7 -5.99 -0.04 3.80
N ARG A 8 -6.51 -0.02 5.02
CA ARG A 8 -5.82 -0.57 6.19
C ARG A 8 -5.97 -2.08 6.22
N LEU A 9 -4.85 -2.76 6.41
CA LEU A 9 -4.82 -4.22 6.59
C LEU A 9 -5.57 -4.60 7.87
N GLN A 10 -6.40 -5.64 7.79
CA GLN A 10 -7.13 -6.17 8.96
C GLN A 10 -6.32 -7.22 9.72
N SER A 11 -5.26 -7.77 9.10
CA SER A 11 -4.35 -8.72 9.72
C SER A 11 -2.89 -8.34 9.42
N ASN A 12 -1.99 -8.70 10.33
CA ASN A 12 -0.57 -8.53 10.11
C ASN A 12 -0.09 -9.52 9.06
N LEU A 13 0.68 -9.04 8.08
CA LEU A 13 1.40 -9.91 7.17
C LEU A 13 2.66 -10.41 7.87
N LEU A 14 2.73 -11.71 8.12
CA LEU A 14 3.90 -12.36 8.72
C LEU A 14 4.99 -12.55 7.65
N LEU A 15 5.65 -11.45 7.29
CA LEU A 15 6.75 -11.43 6.32
C LEU A 15 7.98 -10.80 6.93
N ASN A 16 9.15 -11.41 6.68
CA ASN A 16 10.41 -10.92 7.22
C ASN A 16 10.85 -9.63 6.50
N PRO A 17 11.06 -8.52 7.23
CA PRO A 17 11.60 -7.31 6.64
C PRO A 17 13.05 -7.53 6.21
N LEU A 18 13.42 -7.01 5.04
CA LEU A 18 14.81 -7.04 4.55
C LEU A 18 15.65 -5.86 5.07
N TYR A 19 15.00 -4.80 5.56
CA TYR A 19 15.64 -3.56 5.99
C TYR A 19 15.17 -3.16 7.39
N PRO A 20 15.95 -2.32 8.12
CA PRO A 20 15.73 -2.08 9.54
C PRO A 20 14.47 -1.26 9.85
N ASN A 21 14.00 -0.43 8.92
CA ASN A 21 12.80 0.38 9.12
C ASN A 21 11.59 -0.24 8.47
N GLY A 22 10.42 -0.04 9.08
CA GLY A 22 9.12 -0.26 8.47
C GLY A 22 8.29 -1.34 9.13
N GLN A 23 6.98 -1.20 8.95
CA GLN A 23 5.97 -2.19 9.28
C GLN A 23 4.84 -2.07 8.23
N PRO A 24 4.31 -3.18 7.69
CA PRO A 24 3.18 -3.16 6.76
C PRO A 24 1.94 -2.59 7.46
N HIS A 25 1.31 -1.59 6.85
CA HIS A 25 0.14 -0.95 7.48
C HIS A 25 -1.03 -0.70 6.54
N HIS A 26 -0.78 -0.42 5.26
CA HIS A 26 -1.86 -0.01 4.35
C HIS A 26 -1.46 -0.11 2.88
N ILE A 27 -2.47 -0.02 2.02
CA ILE A 27 -2.33 0.28 0.59
C ILE A 27 -2.83 1.72 0.38
N THR A 28 -2.00 2.59 -0.18
CA THR A 28 -2.47 3.96 -0.53
C THR A 28 -3.41 3.88 -1.73
N LEU A 29 -4.65 4.34 -1.56
CA LEU A 29 -5.60 4.44 -2.67
C LEU A 29 -5.49 5.83 -3.31
N ARG A 30 -5.59 6.91 -2.52
CA ARG A 30 -5.50 8.27 -3.05
C ARG A 30 -4.83 9.20 -2.07
N TYR A 31 -3.75 9.84 -2.52
CA TYR A 31 -3.10 10.93 -1.81
C TYR A 31 -3.81 12.26 -2.12
N GLY A 32 -4.01 13.11 -1.12
CA GLY A 32 -4.68 14.41 -1.30
C GLY A 32 -6.19 14.31 -1.50
N ALA A 33 -6.82 13.22 -1.07
CA ALA A 33 -8.25 13.01 -1.12
C ALA A 33 -8.97 14.03 -0.23
N ASP A 34 -10.06 14.64 -0.72
CA ASP A 34 -10.94 15.47 0.12
C ASP A 34 -12.10 14.63 0.65
N ARG A 35 -12.14 14.48 1.99
CA ARG A 35 -13.06 13.59 2.72
C ARG A 35 -14.52 13.71 2.27
N ARG A 36 -14.96 14.92 1.91
CA ARG A 36 -16.34 15.20 1.46
C ARG A 36 -16.78 14.35 0.26
N TRP A 37 -15.85 13.93 -0.59
CA TRP A 37 -16.15 13.11 -1.77
C TRP A 37 -16.04 11.60 -1.52
N TRP A 38 -15.44 11.20 -0.40
CA TRP A 38 -15.05 9.80 -0.16
C TRP A 38 -15.58 9.22 1.15
N PHE A 39 -16.28 10.01 1.98
CA PHE A 39 -16.78 9.56 3.29
C PHE A 39 -17.65 8.29 3.20
N TRP A 40 -18.39 8.13 2.10
CA TRP A 40 -19.26 6.98 1.84
C TRP A 40 -18.50 5.64 1.66
N LEU A 41 -17.19 5.69 1.44
CA LEU A 41 -16.33 4.50 1.37
C LEU A 41 -15.68 4.14 2.71
N GLU A 42 -15.66 5.04 3.69
CA GLU A 42 -15.04 4.76 4.99
C GLU A 42 -15.73 3.57 5.67
N GLY A 43 -14.95 2.57 6.09
CA GLY A 43 -15.46 1.34 6.69
C GLY A 43 -15.79 0.22 5.70
N VAL A 44 -15.77 0.46 4.38
CA VAL A 44 -16.00 -0.60 3.39
C VAL A 44 -14.86 -1.63 3.42
N HIS A 45 -15.22 -2.91 3.49
CA HIS A 45 -14.30 -4.04 3.48
C HIS A 45 -14.09 -4.60 2.08
N PHE A 46 -12.87 -5.07 1.79
CA PHE A 46 -12.56 -5.78 0.56
C PHE A 46 -11.32 -6.67 0.73
N VAL A 47 -11.10 -7.56 -0.24
CA VAL A 47 -9.91 -8.42 -0.29
C VAL A 47 -9.04 -8.00 -1.46
N ALA A 48 -7.79 -7.65 -1.17
CA ALA A 48 -6.74 -7.53 -2.18
C ALA A 48 -5.98 -8.86 -2.31
N VAL A 49 -5.31 -9.07 -3.43
CA VAL A 49 -4.45 -10.24 -3.65
C VAL A 49 -3.01 -9.78 -3.73
N ALA A 50 -2.17 -10.20 -2.79
CA ALA A 50 -0.73 -10.02 -2.89
C ALA A 50 -0.19 -10.93 -4.02
N GLN A 51 0.57 -10.36 -4.94
CA GLN A 51 1.05 -11.06 -6.15
C GLN A 51 2.56 -11.28 -6.15
N GLU A 52 3.31 -10.32 -5.62
CA GLU A 52 4.77 -10.40 -5.58
C GLU A 52 5.32 -9.66 -4.37
N LEU A 53 6.37 -10.23 -3.80
CA LEU A 53 7.25 -9.58 -2.86
C LEU A 53 8.42 -8.98 -3.66
N ALA A 54 8.47 -7.66 -3.76
CA ALA A 54 9.45 -6.91 -4.55
C ALA A 54 10.41 -6.15 -3.65
N HIS A 55 11.69 -6.06 -4.05
CA HIS A 55 12.67 -5.22 -3.39
C HIS A 55 13.77 -4.74 -4.35
N ASN A 56 14.45 -3.66 -3.99
CA ASN A 56 15.71 -3.24 -4.61
C ASN A 56 16.86 -3.29 -3.60
N ARG A 57 17.71 -2.26 -3.52
CA ARG A 57 18.76 -2.12 -2.49
C ARG A 57 18.34 -1.19 -1.34
N ARG A 58 17.13 -0.63 -1.39
CA ARG A 58 16.68 0.47 -0.53
C ARG A 58 15.32 0.23 0.11
N VAL A 59 14.40 -0.41 -0.60
CA VAL A 59 12.99 -0.57 -0.17
C VAL A 59 12.47 -1.94 -0.58
N GLN A 60 11.54 -2.46 0.22
CA GLN A 60 10.81 -3.70 0.04
C GLN A 60 9.32 -3.40 0.09
N ALA A 61 8.55 -3.97 -0.84
CA ALA A 61 7.10 -3.83 -0.90
C ALA A 61 6.43 -5.11 -1.41
N ILE A 62 5.13 -5.21 -1.19
CA ILE A 62 4.28 -6.24 -1.79
C ILE A 62 3.43 -5.57 -2.85
N ALA A 63 3.55 -5.96 -4.11
CA ALA A 63 2.59 -5.53 -5.11
C ALA A 63 1.28 -6.30 -4.92
N VAL A 64 0.17 -5.56 -5.01
CA VAL A 64 -1.17 -6.11 -4.79
C VAL A 64 -2.07 -5.84 -5.98
N GLN A 65 -2.89 -6.83 -6.30
CA GLN A 65 -4.03 -6.67 -7.17
C GLN A 65 -5.23 -6.25 -6.33
N LEU A 66 -5.84 -5.13 -6.70
CA LEU A 66 -7.07 -4.63 -6.11
C LEU A 66 -8.28 -5.15 -6.89
N PRO A 67 -9.44 -5.35 -6.25
CA PRO A 67 -10.71 -5.49 -6.96
C PRO A 67 -10.93 -4.31 -7.90
N TRP A 68 -11.55 -4.55 -9.06
CA TRP A 68 -11.70 -3.53 -10.12
C TRP A 68 -12.35 -2.23 -9.60
N TRP A 69 -13.37 -2.34 -8.75
CA TRP A 69 -14.10 -1.21 -8.19
C TRP A 69 -13.28 -0.41 -7.16
N VAL A 70 -12.25 -1.02 -6.56
CA VAL A 70 -11.28 -0.31 -5.71
C VAL A 70 -10.17 0.30 -6.57
N LYS A 71 -9.74 -0.41 -7.63
CA LYS A 71 -8.67 0.05 -8.52
C LYS A 71 -9.00 1.39 -9.18
N ILE A 72 -10.27 1.64 -9.53
CA ILE A 72 -10.70 2.95 -10.08
C ILE A 72 -10.49 4.13 -9.12
N LEU A 73 -10.43 3.86 -7.81
CA LEU A 73 -10.16 4.88 -6.79
C LEU A 73 -8.66 5.16 -6.69
N CYS A 74 -7.85 4.15 -7.01
CA CYS A 74 -6.43 4.12 -6.78
C CYS A 74 -5.67 4.96 -7.81
N THR A 75 -5.02 6.04 -7.37
CA THR A 75 -4.19 6.88 -8.25
C THR A 75 -2.82 6.28 -8.51
N ASN A 76 -2.44 5.26 -7.76
CA ASN A 76 -1.16 4.59 -7.91
C ASN A 76 -1.23 3.55 -9.05
N PRO A 77 -0.36 3.65 -10.09
CA PRO A 77 -0.30 2.64 -11.14
C PRO A 77 0.02 1.25 -10.58
N HIS A 78 0.84 1.19 -9.53
CA HIS A 78 1.30 -0.04 -8.87
C HIS A 78 0.82 -0.08 -7.41
N PRO A 79 -0.42 -0.49 -7.11
CA PRO A 79 -0.89 -0.61 -5.74
C PRO A 79 0.00 -1.58 -4.98
N HIS A 80 0.42 -1.20 -3.78
CA HIS A 80 1.34 -1.99 -2.99
C HIS A 80 1.24 -1.70 -1.50
N ILE A 81 1.88 -2.56 -0.71
CA ILE A 81 2.11 -2.40 0.72
C ILE A 81 3.62 -2.26 0.90
N THR A 82 4.09 -1.11 1.37
CA THR A 82 5.51 -0.95 1.72
C THR A 82 5.78 -1.73 3.00
N LEU A 83 6.80 -2.59 2.97
CA LEU A 83 7.16 -3.45 4.11
C LEU A 83 8.30 -2.89 4.93
N SER A 84 9.43 -2.63 4.26
CA SER A 84 10.64 -2.16 4.92
C SER A 84 11.51 -1.29 4.01
N TRP A 85 12.38 -0.48 4.61
CA TRP A 85 13.33 0.37 3.90
C TRP A 85 14.59 0.68 4.73
N ILE A 86 15.67 1.09 4.05
CA ILE A 86 16.93 1.51 4.69
C ILE A 86 16.84 2.92 5.28
N ASP A 87 17.79 3.30 6.12
CA ASP A 87 17.90 4.68 6.60
C ASP A 87 18.11 5.67 5.44
N GLY A 88 17.42 6.80 5.51
CA GLY A 88 17.43 7.83 4.46
C GLY A 88 16.57 7.49 3.24
N ALA A 89 15.98 6.31 3.16
CA ALA A 89 14.92 6.01 2.20
C ALA A 89 13.54 6.40 2.76
N LYS A 90 12.60 6.74 1.88
CA LYS A 90 11.21 7.04 2.23
C LYS A 90 10.30 5.93 1.71
N ALA A 91 9.21 5.66 2.43
CA ALA A 91 8.21 4.68 2.02
C ALA A 91 7.65 4.95 0.61
N LYS A 92 7.63 6.20 0.13
CA LYS A 92 7.20 6.53 -1.23
C LYS A 92 8.11 5.99 -2.34
N GLU A 93 9.36 5.61 -2.03
CA GLU A 93 10.32 5.07 -3.01
C GLU A 93 9.90 3.69 -3.53
N SER A 94 8.97 2.99 -2.86
CA SER A 94 8.38 1.76 -3.40
C SER A 94 7.61 1.99 -4.71
N ASN A 95 7.06 3.20 -4.94
CA ASN A 95 6.46 3.55 -6.23
C ASN A 95 7.50 3.49 -7.35
N GLU A 96 8.65 4.14 -7.13
CA GLU A 96 9.73 4.23 -8.10
C GLU A 96 10.35 2.84 -8.34
N MET A 97 10.55 2.07 -7.27
CA MET A 97 11.02 0.69 -7.35
C MET A 97 10.14 -0.17 -8.25
N LEU A 98 8.81 -0.12 -8.09
CA LEU A 98 7.88 -0.95 -8.87
C LEU A 98 7.76 -0.52 -10.35
N SER A 99 8.21 0.69 -10.68
CA SER A 99 8.28 1.18 -12.07
C SER A 99 9.64 0.94 -12.75
N GLN A 100 10.62 0.38 -12.04
CA GLN A 100 11.98 0.13 -12.53
C GLN A 100 12.35 -1.35 -12.39
N PRO A 101 13.46 -1.82 -13.00
CA PRO A 101 13.99 -3.14 -12.73
C PRO A 101 14.25 -3.36 -11.23
N HIS A 102 13.69 -4.44 -10.68
CA HIS A 102 13.82 -4.81 -9.28
C HIS A 102 13.84 -6.33 -9.13
N THR A 103 14.17 -6.82 -7.94
CA THR A 103 14.08 -8.24 -7.62
C THR A 103 12.68 -8.53 -7.08
N SER A 104 12.02 -9.57 -7.60
CA SER A 104 10.71 -9.99 -7.10
C SER A 104 10.59 -11.49 -6.96
N PHE A 105 9.75 -11.91 -6.01
CA PHE A 105 9.37 -13.29 -5.76
C PHE A 105 7.85 -13.39 -5.81
N PRO A 106 7.27 -14.30 -6.61
CA PRO A 106 5.82 -14.45 -6.68
C PRO A 106 5.29 -14.97 -5.34
N ILE A 107 4.19 -14.37 -4.89
CA ILE A 107 3.42 -14.81 -3.73
C ILE A 107 1.94 -14.80 -4.10
N ARG A 108 1.11 -15.52 -3.34
CA ARG A 108 -0.35 -15.46 -3.52
C ARG A 108 -1.05 -15.55 -2.18
N LEU A 109 -1.40 -14.39 -1.64
CA LEU A 109 -2.03 -14.27 -0.33
C LEU A 109 -3.23 -13.32 -0.43
N ALA A 110 -4.34 -13.71 0.18
CA ALA A 110 -5.48 -12.84 0.36
C ALA A 110 -5.16 -11.83 1.48
N VAL A 111 -5.40 -10.56 1.22
CA VAL A 111 -5.16 -9.47 2.17
C VAL A 111 -6.47 -8.76 2.45
N GLU A 112 -7.03 -9.04 3.62
CA GLU A 112 -8.25 -8.37 4.09
C GLU A 112 -7.97 -6.91 4.43
N CYS A 113 -8.77 -6.03 3.85
CA CYS A 113 -8.59 -4.60 3.94
C CYS A 113 -9.89 -3.90 4.34
N ARG A 114 -9.76 -2.77 5.02
CA ARG A 114 -10.85 -1.82 5.28
C ARG A 114 -10.43 -0.44 4.79
N ILE A 115 -11.31 0.23 4.05
CA ILE A 115 -11.06 1.61 3.60
C ILE A 115 -11.18 2.55 4.80
N GLU A 116 -10.18 3.40 4.99
CA GLU A 116 -10.14 4.43 6.03
C GLU A 116 -9.65 5.77 5.45
N PHE A 117 -9.99 6.85 6.15
CA PHE A 117 -9.51 8.18 5.82
C PHE A 117 -8.51 8.65 6.88
N LYS A 118 -7.26 8.89 6.48
CA LYS A 118 -6.24 9.48 7.34
C LYS A 118 -6.05 10.95 7.02
N LEU A 119 -6.17 11.80 8.03
CA LEU A 119 -5.90 13.22 7.88
C LEU A 119 -4.40 13.49 7.69
N PHE A 120 -4.08 14.52 6.90
CA PHE A 120 -2.77 15.13 7.04
C PHE A 120 -2.73 15.76 8.43
N HIS A 121 -1.81 15.31 9.27
CA HIS A 121 -1.46 16.07 10.45
C HIS A 121 -0.57 17.22 9.97
N ASP A 122 -0.96 18.45 10.30
CA ASP A 122 -0.07 19.61 10.22
C ASP A 122 1.10 19.44 11.19
#